data_AF-A0A7R9GKB4-F1
#
_entry.id   AF-A0A7R9GKB4-F1
#
_cell.length_a   1.000
_cell.length_b   1.000
_cell.length_c   1.000
_cell.angle_alpha   90.00
_cell.angle_beta   90.00
_cell.angle_gamma   90.00
#
_symmetry.space_group_name_H-M   'P 1'
#
loop_
_entity.id
_entity.type
_entity.pdbx_description
1 polymer ?
#
loop_
_entity_poly.entity_id
_entity_poly.type
_entity_poly.pdbx_seq_one_letter_code
_entity_poly.pdbx_strand_id
1 'polypeptide(L)'
;MVTWSLDYPRKSKFCDSEFCEVMTMMTKKRNKDAEKQREEMTVDFHTASLEELFVRFNVNPAIGLSSLEAKLRLARDGPNALTPPPKVSEWIKFLKSMMGGFSILLWSGCIMCLAAFVVQARGMPDPPYDNLYLGVALGVVVLITGLFSYYQESKSTRIMDSFKNILPQ
;
A
#
# COMPACT_ATOMS: atom_id res chain seq x y z
N MET A 1 23.34 9.96 -39.55
CA MET A 1 21.99 10.28 -39.04
C MET A 1 21.16 9.02 -39.19
N VAL A 2 21.09 8.19 -38.16
CA VAL A 2 20.37 6.90 -38.19
C VAL A 2 19.47 6.89 -36.96
N THR A 3 18.17 6.97 -37.18
CA THR A 3 17.14 6.97 -36.15
C THR A 3 17.00 5.55 -35.60
N TRP A 4 17.38 5.35 -34.34
CA TRP A 4 17.12 4.11 -33.62
C TRP A 4 15.64 4.08 -33.20
N SER A 5 14.79 3.55 -34.08
CA SER A 5 13.46 3.08 -33.70
C SER A 5 13.62 1.76 -32.92
N LEU A 6 13.26 1.80 -31.64
CA LEU A 6 13.08 0.65 -30.77
C LEU A 6 11.92 -0.21 -31.31
N ASP A 7 12.25 -1.25 -32.07
CA ASP A 7 11.31 -2.33 -32.40
C ASP A 7 11.50 -3.48 -31.41
N TYR A 8 10.64 -3.52 -30.39
CA TYR A 8 10.56 -4.65 -29.45
C TYR A 8 9.30 -5.45 -29.80
N PRO A 9 9.42 -6.67 -30.36
CA PRO A 9 8.26 -7.47 -30.70
C PRO A 9 7.61 -8.04 -29.44
N ARG A 10 6.49 -7.42 -29.03
CA ARG A 10 5.59 -7.97 -28.01
C ARG A 10 4.63 -8.97 -28.69
N LYS A 11 4.87 -10.28 -28.54
CA LYS A 11 3.83 -11.32 -28.65
C LYS A 11 4.33 -12.69 -28.17
N SER A 12 4.03 -13.03 -26.94
CA SER A 12 3.75 -14.42 -26.56
C SER A 12 2.31 -14.47 -26.03
N LYS A 13 1.52 -15.33 -26.66
CA LYS A 13 0.11 -15.56 -26.39
C LYS A 13 -0.02 -16.29 -25.06
N PHE A 14 -0.23 -15.55 -23.98
CA PHE A 14 -0.72 -16.08 -22.71
C PHE A 14 -1.52 -14.97 -22.02
N CYS A 15 -2.61 -14.56 -22.66
CA CYS A 15 -3.60 -13.67 -22.06
C CYS A 15 -4.85 -14.52 -21.91
N ASP A 16 -4.93 -15.25 -20.80
CA ASP A 16 -6.20 -15.80 -20.33
C ASP A 16 -7.17 -14.61 -20.27
N SER A 17 -8.28 -14.71 -21.02
CA SER A 17 -9.25 -13.63 -21.22
C SER A 17 -9.74 -13.05 -19.89
N GLU A 18 -9.88 -13.90 -18.87
CA GLU A 18 -10.27 -13.51 -17.53
C GLU A 18 -9.22 -12.63 -16.83
N PHE A 19 -7.93 -12.91 -17.00
CA PHE A 19 -6.86 -12.15 -16.34
C PHE A 19 -6.72 -10.75 -16.95
N CYS A 20 -6.93 -10.61 -18.26
CA CYS A 20 -6.96 -9.32 -18.94
C CYS A 20 -8.18 -8.48 -18.52
N GLU A 21 -9.33 -9.13 -18.34
CA GLU A 21 -10.58 -8.50 -17.91
C GLU A 21 -10.51 -8.00 -16.46
N VAL A 22 -9.94 -8.80 -15.56
CA VAL A 22 -9.69 -8.40 -14.17
C VAL A 22 -8.71 -7.22 -14.11
N MET A 23 -7.62 -7.25 -14.88
CA MET A 23 -6.63 -6.16 -14.90
C MET A 23 -7.21 -4.86 -15.48
N THR A 24 -8.07 -4.94 -16.49
CA THR A 24 -8.75 -3.75 -17.06
C THR A 24 -9.79 -3.17 -16.11
N MET A 25 -10.55 -3.99 -15.38
CA MET A 25 -11.47 -3.52 -14.34
C MET A 25 -10.75 -2.82 -13.19
N MET A 26 -9.64 -3.38 -12.70
CA MET A 26 -8.84 -2.75 -11.64
C MET A 26 -8.23 -1.42 -12.10
N THR A 27 -7.76 -1.34 -13.34
CA THR A 27 -7.20 -0.10 -13.90
C THR A 27 -8.26 0.98 -14.07
N LYS A 28 -9.48 0.61 -14.52
CA LYS A 28 -10.61 1.52 -14.66
C LYS A 28 -11.09 2.06 -13.31
N LYS A 29 -11.16 1.21 -12.28
CA LYS A 29 -11.52 1.62 -10.91
C LYS A 29 -10.50 2.62 -10.35
N ARG A 30 -9.21 2.31 -10.47
CA ARG A 30 -8.12 3.18 -10.01
C ARG A 30 -8.11 4.55 -10.71
N ASN A 31 -8.36 4.61 -12.01
CA ASN A 31 -8.47 5.89 -12.73
C ASN A 31 -9.66 6.71 -12.25
N LYS A 32 -10.81 6.07 -12.01
CA LYS A 32 -12.02 6.75 -11.54
C LYS A 32 -11.84 7.31 -10.12
N ASP A 33 -11.19 6.55 -9.24
CA ASP A 33 -10.84 7.01 -7.89
C ASP A 33 -9.85 8.18 -7.95
N ALA A 34 -8.85 8.12 -8.84
CA ALA A 34 -7.87 9.19 -9.02
C ALA A 34 -8.47 10.46 -9.65
N GLU A 35 -9.43 10.34 -10.56
CA GLU A 35 -10.17 11.49 -11.12
C GLU A 35 -11.02 12.17 -10.06
N LYS A 36 -11.76 11.40 -9.24
CA LYS A 36 -12.54 11.93 -8.13
C LYS A 36 -11.68 12.69 -7.11
N GLN A 37 -10.50 12.15 -6.79
CA GLN A 37 -9.53 12.84 -5.92
C GLN A 37 -8.97 14.12 -6.52
N ARG A 38 -8.80 14.19 -7.85
CA ARG A 38 -8.37 15.41 -8.54
C ARG A 38 -9.45 16.48 -8.54
N GLU A 39 -10.71 16.06 -8.70
CA GLU A 39 -11.88 16.93 -8.65
C GLU A 39 -12.10 17.51 -7.24
N GLU A 40 -11.88 16.72 -6.18
CA GLU A 40 -11.85 17.20 -4.79
C GLU A 40 -10.68 18.18 -4.51
N MET A 41 -9.63 18.16 -5.33
CA MET A 41 -8.44 19.02 -5.17
C MET A 41 -8.59 20.40 -5.82
N THR A 42 -9.55 20.59 -6.73
CA THR A 42 -9.81 21.90 -7.35
C THR A 42 -10.68 22.75 -6.43
N VAL A 43 -10.05 23.32 -5.41
CA VAL A 43 -10.70 24.22 -4.46
C VAL A 43 -10.40 25.68 -4.84
N ASP A 44 -11.44 26.40 -5.28
CA ASP A 44 -11.38 27.75 -5.86
C ASP A 44 -11.55 28.89 -4.84
N PHE A 45 -11.51 28.58 -3.54
CA PHE A 45 -11.75 29.55 -2.47
C PHE A 45 -10.81 30.75 -2.48
N HIS A 46 -9.61 30.61 -3.06
CA HIS A 46 -8.60 31.67 -3.12
C HIS A 46 -8.78 32.62 -4.33
N THR A 47 -9.61 32.26 -5.31
CA THR A 47 -9.91 33.08 -6.49
C THR A 47 -11.28 33.77 -6.41
N ALA A 48 -12.17 33.26 -5.56
CA ALA A 48 -13.50 33.83 -5.35
C ALA A 48 -13.43 35.15 -4.55
N SER A 49 -14.43 36.02 -4.74
CA SER A 49 -14.55 37.26 -3.97
C SER A 49 -14.97 37.00 -2.52
N LEU A 50 -14.61 37.89 -1.58
CA LEU A 50 -14.97 37.73 -0.16
C LEU A 50 -16.50 37.68 0.04
N GLU A 51 -17.24 38.50 -0.69
CA GLU A 51 -18.70 38.57 -0.64
C GLU A 51 -19.34 37.25 -1.07
N GLU A 52 -18.85 36.66 -2.17
CA GLU A 52 -19.28 35.36 -2.64
C GLU A 52 -18.96 34.25 -1.62
N LEU A 53 -17.80 34.33 -0.96
CA LEU A 53 -17.42 33.37 0.08
C LEU A 53 -18.34 33.44 1.30
N PHE A 54 -18.68 34.65 1.76
CA PHE A 54 -19.58 34.85 2.91
C PHE A 54 -20.98 34.32 2.63
N VAL A 55 -21.48 34.50 1.41
CA VAL A 55 -22.75 33.91 0.96
C VAL A 55 -22.65 32.39 0.89
N ARG A 56 -21.57 31.85 0.29
CA ARG A 56 -21.37 30.40 0.10
C ARG A 56 -21.24 29.63 1.42
N PHE A 57 -20.54 30.19 2.41
CA PHE A 57 -20.37 29.57 3.73
C PHE A 57 -21.42 30.00 4.78
N ASN A 58 -22.27 30.98 4.44
CA ASN A 58 -23.27 31.59 5.33
C ASN A 58 -22.63 32.11 6.64
N VAL A 59 -21.61 32.96 6.52
CA VAL A 59 -20.83 33.49 7.65
C VAL A 59 -20.94 35.00 7.71
N ASN A 60 -21.10 35.56 8.91
CA ASN A 60 -21.03 37.01 9.11
C ASN A 60 -19.55 37.45 9.23
N PRO A 61 -19.08 38.44 8.44
CA PRO A 61 -17.69 38.88 8.46
C PRO A 61 -17.23 39.52 9.78
N ALA A 62 -18.15 40.10 10.57
CA ALA A 62 -17.80 40.82 11.80
C ALA A 62 -17.85 39.93 13.06
N ILE A 63 -18.76 38.95 13.10
CA ILE A 63 -19.07 38.16 14.30
C ILE A 63 -18.73 36.67 14.11
N GLY A 64 -18.61 36.22 12.86
CA GLY A 64 -18.40 34.81 12.52
C GLY A 64 -19.68 33.96 12.60
N LEU A 65 -19.52 32.68 12.93
CA LEU A 65 -20.61 31.72 13.10
C LEU A 65 -21.20 31.80 14.51
N SER A 66 -22.51 31.57 14.64
CA SER A 66 -23.12 31.37 15.95
C SER A 66 -22.68 30.03 16.58
N SER A 67 -22.64 29.96 17.90
CA SER A 67 -22.24 28.74 18.64
C SER A 67 -23.16 27.55 18.38
N LEU A 68 -24.44 27.82 18.08
CA LEU A 68 -25.43 26.80 17.73
C LEU A 68 -25.14 26.23 16.33
N GLU A 69 -24.92 27.10 15.35
CA GLU A 69 -24.65 26.69 13.97
C GLU A 69 -23.28 26.00 13.83
N ALA A 70 -22.29 26.39 14.64
CA ALA A 70 -21.02 25.70 14.74
C ALA A 70 -21.19 24.26 15.26
N LYS A 71 -22.02 24.05 16.29
CA LYS A 71 -22.33 22.70 16.80
C LYS A 71 -23.07 21.85 15.78
N LEU A 72 -23.99 22.43 15.02
CA LEU A 72 -24.70 21.72 13.95
C LEU A 72 -23.75 21.28 12.84
N ARG A 73 -22.85 22.17 12.38
CA ARG A 73 -21.83 21.82 11.39
C ARG A 73 -20.86 20.75 11.92
N LEU A 74 -20.43 20.85 13.17
CA LEU A 74 -19.58 19.83 13.81
C LEU A 74 -20.24 18.45 13.86
N ALA A 75 -21.54 18.40 14.16
CA ALA A 75 -22.30 17.14 14.16
C ALA A 75 -22.51 16.56 12.76
N ARG A 76 -22.62 17.42 11.74
CA ARG A 76 -22.80 17.02 10.34
C ARG A 76 -21.50 16.55 9.68
N ASP A 77 -20.43 17.35 9.81
CA ASP A 77 -19.18 17.18 9.06
C ASP A 77 -18.14 16.38 9.86
N GLY A 78 -18.32 16.27 11.17
CA GLY A 78 -17.37 15.62 12.08
C GLY A 78 -16.27 16.57 12.57
N PRO A 79 -15.42 16.11 13.50
CA PRO A 79 -14.30 16.89 13.99
C PRO A 79 -13.30 17.17 12.87
N ASN A 80 -12.67 18.35 12.90
CA ASN A 80 -11.56 18.70 12.00
C ASN A 80 -10.28 17.93 12.40
N ALA A 81 -10.33 16.62 12.23
CA ALA A 81 -9.25 15.70 12.54
C ALA A 81 -9.06 14.74 11.37
N LEU A 82 -7.80 14.51 11.00
CA LEU A 82 -7.47 13.53 9.98
C LEU A 82 -7.84 12.14 10.48
N THR A 83 -8.80 11.49 9.81
CA THR A 83 -9.20 10.12 10.13
C THR A 83 -8.00 9.19 9.86
N PRO A 84 -7.39 8.58 10.88
CA PRO A 84 -6.29 7.67 10.65
C PRO A 84 -6.77 6.48 9.83
N PRO A 85 -5.95 5.96 8.89
CA PRO A 85 -6.26 4.69 8.27
C PRO A 85 -6.38 3.60 9.35
N PRO A 86 -7.28 2.61 9.16
CA PRO A 86 -7.50 1.57 10.16
C PRO A 86 -6.19 0.85 10.48
N LYS A 87 -5.88 0.74 11.78
CA LYS A 87 -4.70 0.01 12.25
C LYS A 87 -4.92 -1.48 12.05
N VAL A 88 -4.28 -2.07 11.05
CA VAL A 88 -4.15 -3.54 10.98
C VAL A 88 -3.10 -4.00 11.99
N SER A 89 -3.28 -5.18 12.58
CA SER A 89 -2.37 -5.74 13.59
C SER A 89 -0.94 -5.87 13.04
N GLU A 90 0.05 -5.54 13.86
CA GLU A 90 1.47 -5.49 13.46
C GLU A 90 1.99 -6.84 12.94
N TRP A 91 1.55 -7.96 13.53
CA TRP A 91 1.89 -9.31 13.08
C TRP A 91 1.40 -9.61 11.65
N ILE A 92 0.21 -9.11 11.28
CA ILE A 92 -0.33 -9.27 9.92
C ILE A 92 0.47 -8.41 8.93
N LYS A 93 0.91 -7.20 9.31
CA LYS A 93 1.79 -6.37 8.47
C LYS A 93 3.13 -7.08 8.24
N PHE A 94 3.70 -7.64 9.30
CA PHE A 94 4.95 -8.39 9.22
C PHE A 94 4.84 -9.61 8.28
N LEU A 95 3.78 -10.42 8.42
CA LEU A 95 3.54 -11.56 7.55
C LEU A 95 3.29 -11.14 6.09
N LYS A 96 2.57 -10.04 5.87
CA LYS A 96 2.34 -9.50 4.52
C LYS A 96 3.62 -9.00 3.88
N SER A 97 4.51 -8.38 4.67
CA SER A 97 5.85 -7.97 4.24
C SER A 97 6.72 -9.19 3.89
N MET A 98 6.69 -10.24 4.73
CA MET A 98 7.42 -11.49 4.48
C MET A 98 6.90 -12.31 3.29
N MET A 99 5.65 -12.15 2.89
CA MET A 99 5.04 -12.86 1.76
C MET A 99 4.96 -12.02 0.48
N GLY A 100 5.63 -10.87 0.43
CA GLY A 100 5.62 -9.98 -0.72
C GLY A 100 6.66 -10.34 -1.79
N GLY A 101 6.24 -10.42 -3.06
CA GLY A 101 7.13 -10.43 -4.23
C GLY A 101 8.13 -11.60 -4.29
N PHE A 102 9.41 -11.31 -4.10
CA PHE A 102 10.52 -12.26 -4.21
C PHE A 102 10.56 -13.29 -3.07
N SER A 103 10.02 -12.95 -1.89
CA SER A 103 10.08 -13.82 -0.71
C SER A 103 9.30 -15.13 -0.89
N ILE A 104 8.24 -15.14 -1.70
CA ILE A 104 7.48 -16.37 -2.04
C ILE A 104 8.36 -17.38 -2.79
N LEU A 105 9.22 -16.91 -3.70
CA LEU A 105 10.15 -17.78 -4.43
C LEU A 105 11.13 -18.45 -3.48
N LEU A 106 11.66 -17.70 -2.51
CA LEU A 106 12.59 -18.23 -1.52
C LEU A 106 11.94 -19.18 -0.53
N TRP A 107 10.70 -18.91 -0.10
CA TRP A 107 9.91 -19.84 0.71
C TRP A 107 9.66 -21.16 -0.04
N SER A 108 9.33 -21.09 -1.33
CA SER A 108 9.17 -22.29 -2.16
C SER A 108 10.48 -23.08 -2.30
N GLY A 109 11.62 -22.39 -2.42
CA GLY A 109 12.95 -23.01 -2.44
C GLY A 109 13.30 -23.69 -1.12
N CYS A 110 13.03 -23.05 0.01
CA CYS A 110 13.21 -23.64 1.34
C CYS A 110 12.38 -24.92 1.52
N ILE A 111 11.10 -24.87 1.14
CA ILE A 111 10.20 -26.04 1.17
C ILE A 111 10.70 -27.16 0.24
N MET A 112 11.17 -26.81 -0.95
CA MET A 112 11.71 -27.77 -1.92
C MET A 112 12.97 -28.47 -1.40
N CYS A 113 13.91 -27.74 -0.79
CA CYS A 113 15.11 -28.30 -0.19
C CYS A 113 14.80 -29.22 1.00
N LEU A 114 13.85 -28.84 1.85
CA LEU A 114 13.37 -29.68 2.95
C LEU A 114 12.67 -30.95 2.44
N ALA A 115 11.82 -30.82 1.42
CA ALA A 115 11.15 -31.98 0.81
C ALA A 115 12.17 -32.96 0.19
N ALA A 116 13.20 -32.45 -0.49
CA ALA A 116 14.27 -33.26 -1.04
C ALA A 116 15.05 -34.04 0.04
N PHE A 117 15.33 -33.40 1.18
CA PHE A 117 15.93 -34.06 2.35
C PHE A 117 15.01 -35.15 2.91
N VAL A 118 13.70 -34.88 3.06
CA VAL A 118 12.73 -35.87 3.57
C VAL A 118 12.65 -37.11 2.68
N VAL A 119 12.68 -36.96 1.35
CA VAL A 119 12.69 -38.09 0.42
C VAL A 119 13.99 -38.90 0.54
N GLN A 120 15.14 -38.22 0.62
CA GLN A 120 16.44 -38.87 0.79
C GLN A 120 16.55 -39.61 2.13
N ALA A 121 16.03 -39.01 3.20
CA ALA A 121 16.01 -39.62 4.54
C ALA A 121 15.10 -40.83 4.64
N ARG A 122 14.12 -40.99 3.74
CA ARG A 122 13.27 -42.19 3.66
C ARG A 122 13.83 -43.28 2.74
N GLY A 123 14.63 -42.90 1.74
CA GLY A 123 15.17 -43.83 0.75
C GLY A 123 16.54 -44.41 1.11
N MET A 124 17.29 -43.78 2.01
CA MET A 124 18.68 -44.13 2.32
C MET A 124 18.91 -44.16 3.83
N PRO A 125 19.66 -45.13 4.38
CA PRO A 125 19.95 -45.20 5.82
C PRO A 125 20.87 -44.06 6.31
N ASP A 126 21.75 -43.53 5.45
CA ASP A 126 22.64 -42.39 5.73
C ASP A 126 22.49 -41.29 4.65
N PRO A 127 21.48 -40.41 4.74
CA PRO A 127 21.31 -39.30 3.80
C PRO A 127 22.33 -38.17 4.06
N PRO A 128 22.86 -37.53 2.99
CA PRO A 128 23.72 -36.35 3.16
C PRO A 128 22.93 -35.15 3.68
N TYR A 129 23.48 -34.46 4.68
CA TYR A 129 22.84 -33.31 5.34
C TYR A 129 22.94 -32.00 4.52
N ASP A 130 23.57 -32.01 3.35
CA ASP A 130 23.78 -30.81 2.52
C ASP A 130 22.46 -30.10 2.16
N ASN A 131 21.42 -30.87 1.85
CA ASN A 131 20.09 -30.34 1.52
C ASN A 131 19.40 -29.68 2.73
N LEU A 132 19.70 -30.16 3.95
CA LEU A 132 19.23 -29.57 5.19
C LEU A 132 19.95 -28.24 5.45
N TYR A 133 21.28 -28.20 5.31
CA TYR A 133 22.07 -26.97 5.47
C TYR A 133 21.64 -25.91 4.46
N LEU A 134 21.43 -26.30 3.20
CA LEU A 134 21.01 -25.38 2.14
C LEU A 134 19.59 -24.83 2.40
N GLY A 135 18.65 -25.67 2.86
CA GLY A 135 17.32 -25.23 3.26
C GLY A 135 17.32 -24.27 4.45
N VAL A 136 18.09 -24.58 5.50
CA VAL A 136 18.22 -23.72 6.68
C VAL A 136 18.88 -22.38 6.33
N ALA A 137 19.95 -22.39 5.53
CA ALA A 137 20.62 -21.18 5.06
C ALA A 137 19.66 -20.26 4.27
N LEU A 138 18.84 -20.84 3.38
CA LEU A 138 17.81 -20.09 2.66
C LEU A 138 16.77 -19.49 3.62
N GLY A 139 16.31 -20.25 4.61
CA GLY A 139 15.39 -19.75 5.64
C GLY A 139 15.94 -18.55 6.41
N VAL A 140 17.22 -18.60 6.82
CA VAL A 140 17.88 -17.50 7.53
C VAL A 140 17.96 -16.23 6.66
N VAL A 141 18.34 -16.37 5.38
CA VAL A 141 18.39 -15.23 4.46
C VAL A 141 17.02 -14.59 4.25
N VAL A 142 15.95 -15.40 4.16
CA VAL A 142 14.57 -14.92 4.04
C VAL A 142 14.12 -14.17 5.29
N LEU A 143 14.46 -14.69 6.48
CA LEU A 143 14.14 -14.02 7.74
C LEU A 143 14.83 -12.66 7.84
N ILE A 144 16.13 -12.59 7.55
CA ILE A 144 16.87 -11.32 7.62
C ILE A 144 16.30 -10.30 6.62
N THR A 145 16.08 -10.71 5.37
CA THR A 145 15.52 -9.82 4.34
C THR A 145 14.08 -9.36 4.67
N GLY A 146 13.25 -10.23 5.26
CA GLY A 146 11.93 -9.88 5.78
C GLY A 146 11.98 -8.87 6.93
N LEU A 147 12.90 -9.05 7.88
CA LEU A 147 13.10 -8.10 8.99
C LEU A 147 13.50 -6.71 8.49
N PHE A 148 14.41 -6.64 7.52
CA PHE A 148 14.82 -5.36 6.91
C PHE A 148 13.65 -4.67 6.21
N SER A 149 12.82 -5.42 5.49
CA SER A 149 11.62 -4.88 4.83
C SER A 149 10.63 -4.30 5.85
N TYR A 150 10.34 -5.05 6.92
CA TYR A 150 9.47 -4.59 8.00
C TYR A 150 10.01 -3.33 8.70
N TYR A 151 11.33 -3.26 8.91
CA TYR A 151 11.95 -2.08 9.51
C TYR A 151 11.78 -0.83 8.64
N GLN A 152 11.93 -0.95 7.32
CA GLN A 152 11.70 0.17 6.39
C GLN A 152 10.23 0.61 6.35
N GLU A 153 9.29 -0.35 6.35
CA GLU A 153 7.85 -0.08 6.36
C GLU A 153 7.40 0.60 7.68
N SER A 154 7.98 0.17 8.81
CA SER A 154 7.73 0.75 10.13
C SER A 154 8.23 2.18 10.25
N LYS A 155 9.35 2.52 9.60
CA LYS A 155 9.87 3.89 9.55
C LYS A 155 8.93 4.83 8.79
N SER A 156 8.38 4.38 7.65
CA SER A 156 7.42 5.15 6.87
C SER A 156 6.12 5.41 7.64
N THR A 157 5.60 4.39 8.34
CA THR A 157 4.37 4.50 9.14
C THR A 157 4.48 5.56 10.25
N ARG A 158 5.66 5.72 10.86
CA ARG A 158 5.90 6.74 11.91
C ARG A 158 5.81 8.18 11.41
N ILE A 159 6.11 8.43 10.13
CA ILE A 159 5.97 9.78 9.54
C ILE A 159 4.48 10.15 9.45
N MET A 160 3.62 9.18 9.11
CA MET A 160 2.17 9.39 9.06
C MET A 160 1.57 9.73 10.43
N ASP A 161 2.04 9.06 11.49
CA ASP A 161 1.61 9.39 12.86
C ASP A 161 2.15 10.75 13.32
N SER A 162 3.30 11.21 12.80
CA SER A 162 3.81 12.56 13.07
C SER A 162 2.89 13.66 12.54
N PHE A 163 2.17 13.44 11.43
CA PHE A 163 1.24 14.45 10.90
C PHE A 163 0.05 14.71 11.84
N LYS A 164 -0.34 13.75 12.67
CA LYS A 164 -1.40 13.96 13.67
C LYS A 164 -0.98 14.90 14.79
N ASN A 165 0.32 14.92 15.13
CA ASN A 165 0.87 15.78 16.16
C ASN A 165 1.13 17.22 15.68
N ILE A 166 0.92 17.50 14.39
CA ILE A 166 1.08 18.83 13.79
C ILE A 166 -0.24 19.62 13.86
N LEU A 167 -1.39 18.96 14.05
CA LEU A 167 -2.65 19.65 14.28
C LEU A 167 -2.60 20.33 15.67
N PRO A 168 -2.81 21.66 15.77
CA PRO A 168 -2.86 22.34 17.06
C PRO A 168 -4.04 21.81 17.88
N GLN A 169 -3.83 21.69 19.20
CA GLN A 169 -4.84 21.23 20.17
C GLN A 169 -5.87 22.31 20.47
#